data_AF-A0A9D0Z790-F1
#
_entry.id   AF-A0A9D0Z790-F1
#
_cell.length_a   1.000
_cell.length_b   1.000
_cell.length_c   1.000
_cell.angle_alpha   90.00
_cell.angle_beta   90.00
_cell.angle_gamma   90.00
#
_symmetry.space_group_name_H-M   'P 1'
#
loop_
_entity.id
_entity.type
_entity.pdbx_description
1 polymer ?
#
loop_
_entity_poly.entity_id
_entity_poly.type
_entity_poly.pdbx_seq_one_letter_code
_entity_poly.pdbx_strand_id
1 'polypeptide(L)'
;MEQTFNEQLKTYQQAAEDYLSRCFTDETLPQQTLFEAMRYSLLAGGKRIRPVLVLEFCRLCGGDWHKALDFAAALEMIHTYSLIHDDLPCMDNDDYRRGRLTNHKVFGEAQAVLAGDGLLTAAFSTAAGADALPETIAAVVKTLADCAGPLGMVGGQVLDMEGEQTQLDAQGLLDIHRRKTGALIVAACTLGVLAARGTQAQLDAARQYAEALGLAFQIKDDMLDETGDAAKLGKAVHMDGNKTTFVTLYGLEACEGYLQQENAKALAALEAFEDRAFLTELTKRLASRDH
;
A
#
# COMPACT_ATOMS: atom_id res chain seq x y z
N MET A 1 -3.77 11.16 -23.76
CA MET A 1 -3.79 10.01 -22.84
C MET A 1 -2.69 10.12 -21.80
N GLU A 2 -1.42 10.14 -22.20
CA GLU A 2 -0.30 10.19 -21.24
C GLU A 2 -0.30 11.44 -20.33
N GLN A 3 -0.50 12.61 -20.95
CA GLN A 3 -0.58 13.88 -20.22
C GLN A 3 -1.74 13.91 -19.21
N THR A 4 -2.92 13.43 -19.62
CA THR A 4 -4.13 13.34 -18.78
C THR A 4 -3.92 12.40 -17.59
N PHE A 5 -3.28 11.24 -17.80
CA PHE A 5 -2.93 10.32 -16.72
C PHE A 5 -1.99 10.97 -15.71
N ASN A 6 -0.89 11.58 -16.17
CA ASN A 6 0.10 12.21 -15.30
C ASN A 6 -0.52 13.38 -14.50
N GLU A 7 -1.39 14.18 -15.12
CA GLU A 7 -2.11 15.28 -14.47
C GLU A 7 -3.05 14.76 -13.37
N GLN A 8 -3.82 13.72 -13.64
CA GLN A 8 -4.74 13.12 -12.66
C GLN A 8 -3.98 12.43 -11.52
N LEU A 9 -2.90 11.71 -11.83
CA LEU A 9 -2.04 11.08 -10.82
C LEU A 9 -1.45 12.14 -9.88
N LYS A 10 -0.90 13.22 -10.46
CA LYS A 10 -0.35 14.34 -9.68
C LYS A 10 -1.41 15.02 -8.83
N THR A 11 -2.63 15.17 -9.35
CA THR A 11 -3.75 15.76 -8.62
C THR A 11 -4.07 14.95 -7.35
N TYR A 12 -4.21 13.63 -7.49
CA TYR A 12 -4.46 12.74 -6.34
C TYR A 12 -3.30 12.70 -5.36
N GLN A 13 -2.06 12.63 -5.85
CA GLN A 13 -0.86 12.65 -4.99
C GLN A 13 -0.77 13.95 -4.20
N GLN A 14 -0.97 15.10 -4.85
CA GLN A 14 -0.94 16.41 -4.18
C GLN A 14 -2.06 16.53 -3.15
N ALA A 15 -3.28 16.10 -3.47
CA ALA A 15 -4.39 16.14 -2.52
C ALA A 15 -4.13 15.30 -1.27
N ALA A 16 -3.55 14.10 -1.44
CA ALA A 16 -3.14 13.26 -0.33
C ALA A 16 -2.01 13.89 0.50
N GLU A 17 -0.98 14.44 -0.14
CA GLU A 17 0.14 15.10 0.54
C GLU A 17 -0.32 16.36 1.30
N ASP A 18 -1.18 17.17 0.69
CA ASP A 18 -1.74 18.36 1.30
C ASP A 18 -2.62 18.02 2.51
N TYR A 19 -3.36 16.92 2.46
CA TYR A 19 -4.13 16.43 3.59
C TYR A 19 -3.19 15.99 4.72
N LEU A 20 -2.27 15.07 4.43
CA LEU A 20 -1.36 14.49 5.43
C LEU A 20 -0.45 15.54 6.08
N SER A 21 -0.02 16.55 5.33
CA SER A 21 0.84 17.64 5.85
C SER A 21 0.16 18.48 6.94
N ARG A 22 -1.18 18.51 6.97
CA ARG A 22 -1.98 19.21 7.99
C ARG A 22 -2.24 18.38 9.24
N CYS A 23 -2.04 17.05 9.20
CA CYS A 23 -2.23 16.18 10.35
C CYS A 23 -1.15 16.38 11.43
N PHE A 24 -1.55 16.34 12.71
CA PHE A 24 -0.63 16.41 13.87
C PHE A 24 0.21 17.70 13.92
N THR A 25 -0.38 18.84 13.55
CA THR A 25 0.30 20.15 13.47
C THR A 25 0.02 21.08 14.65
N ASP A 26 -0.80 20.65 15.63
CA ASP A 26 -1.14 21.47 16.79
C ASP A 26 0.05 21.56 17.77
N GLU A 27 0.81 22.65 17.66
CA GLU A 27 1.99 22.95 18.48
C GLU A 27 1.65 23.23 19.96
N THR A 28 0.36 23.39 20.32
CA THR A 28 -0.05 23.67 21.69
C THR A 28 -0.11 22.41 22.57
N LEU A 29 -0.13 21.23 21.95
CA LEU A 29 -0.21 19.94 22.65
C LEU A 29 1.16 19.52 23.22
N PRO A 30 1.24 18.84 24.37
CA PRO A 30 2.51 18.53 25.02
C PRO A 30 3.35 17.42 24.33
N GLN A 31 2.72 16.54 23.55
CA GLN A 31 3.35 15.36 22.94
C GLN A 31 4.01 15.64 21.58
N GLN A 32 4.68 16.79 21.43
CA GLN A 32 5.25 17.22 20.13
C GLN A 32 6.26 16.22 19.55
N THR A 33 7.11 15.60 20.37
CA THR A 33 8.10 14.61 19.90
C THR A 33 7.44 13.41 19.20
N LEU A 34 6.28 12.97 19.67
CA LEU A 34 5.53 11.90 19.01
C LEU A 34 5.01 12.38 17.64
N PHE A 35 4.44 13.59 17.57
CA PHE A 35 3.97 14.17 16.32
C PHE A 35 5.08 14.38 15.31
N GLU A 36 6.26 14.84 15.75
CA GLU A 36 7.46 14.95 14.93
C GLU A 36 7.87 13.59 14.35
N ALA A 37 7.93 12.55 15.18
CA ALA A 37 8.28 11.20 14.74
C ALA A 37 7.24 10.63 13.75
N MET A 38 5.94 10.78 14.02
CA MET A 38 4.87 10.35 13.11
C MET A 38 4.95 11.08 11.76
N ARG A 39 5.06 12.42 11.81
CA ARG A 39 5.11 13.27 10.61
C ARG A 39 6.38 13.05 9.79
N TYR A 40 7.51 12.77 10.44
CA TYR A 40 8.78 12.52 9.77
C TYR A 40 8.65 11.41 8.72
N SER A 41 8.08 10.26 9.10
CA SER A 41 7.88 9.12 8.20
C SER A 41 6.68 9.32 7.28
N LEU A 42 5.59 9.90 7.78
CA LEU A 42 4.36 10.13 7.00
C LEU A 42 4.61 11.06 5.81
N LEU A 43 5.46 12.07 5.99
CA LEU A 43 5.82 13.10 5.01
C LEU A 43 7.18 12.85 4.35
N ALA A 44 7.75 11.65 4.47
CA ALA A 44 9.02 11.28 3.82
C ALA A 44 8.90 11.10 2.28
N GLY A 45 7.81 11.60 1.66
CA GLY A 45 7.47 11.35 0.26
C GLY A 45 6.98 9.92 0.03
N GLY A 46 6.90 9.49 -1.23
CA GLY A 46 6.43 8.16 -1.63
C GLY A 46 5.56 8.21 -2.88
N LYS A 47 5.32 7.06 -3.52
CA LYS A 47 4.50 6.99 -4.75
C LYS A 47 3.00 7.29 -4.50
N ARG A 48 2.55 7.23 -3.23
CA ARG A 48 1.15 7.41 -2.76
C ARG A 48 0.12 6.59 -3.55
N ILE A 49 0.50 5.38 -3.97
CA ILE A 49 -0.35 4.51 -4.80
C ILE A 49 -1.65 4.14 -4.07
N ARG A 50 -1.60 3.85 -2.77
CA ARG A 50 -2.78 3.48 -1.98
C ARG A 50 -3.81 4.62 -1.92
N PRO A 51 -3.44 5.87 -1.57
CA PRO A 51 -4.33 7.02 -1.72
C PRO A 51 -4.90 7.17 -3.13
N VAL A 52 -4.05 7.10 -4.17
CA VAL A 52 -4.46 7.22 -5.58
C VAL A 52 -5.55 6.21 -5.93
N LEU A 53 -5.40 4.95 -5.49
CA LEU A 53 -6.40 3.91 -5.73
C LEU A 53 -7.73 4.20 -5.01
N VAL A 54 -7.70 4.65 -3.75
CA VAL A 54 -8.92 5.03 -3.00
C VAL A 54 -9.68 6.14 -3.74
N LEU A 55 -8.98 7.20 -4.11
CA LEU A 55 -9.59 8.36 -4.77
C LEU A 55 -10.13 7.99 -6.15
N GLU A 56 -9.40 7.20 -6.92
CA GLU A 56 -9.83 6.80 -8.25
C GLU A 56 -11.02 5.84 -8.24
N PHE A 57 -11.04 4.84 -7.36
CA PHE A 57 -12.20 3.94 -7.26
C PHE A 57 -13.46 4.66 -6.77
N CYS A 58 -13.32 5.69 -5.92
CA CYS A 58 -14.43 6.56 -5.56
C CYS A 58 -14.99 7.27 -6.79
N ARG A 59 -14.12 7.89 -7.59
CA ARG A 59 -14.50 8.57 -8.84
C ARG A 59 -15.17 7.61 -9.84
N LEU A 60 -14.60 6.42 -10.04
CA LEU A 60 -15.14 5.40 -10.97
C LEU A 60 -16.52 4.91 -10.58
N CYS A 61 -16.87 4.98 -9.30
CA CYS A 61 -18.18 4.62 -8.78
C CYS A 61 -19.16 5.81 -8.74
N GLY A 62 -18.78 6.97 -9.29
CA GLY A 62 -19.62 8.17 -9.34
C GLY A 62 -19.58 9.02 -8.07
N GLY A 63 -18.67 8.74 -7.14
CA GLY A 63 -18.48 9.52 -5.92
C GLY A 63 -17.64 10.77 -6.14
N ASP A 64 -17.80 11.76 -5.26
CA ASP A 64 -16.86 12.88 -5.15
C ASP A 64 -15.61 12.39 -4.39
N TRP A 65 -14.52 12.21 -5.12
CA TRP A 65 -13.27 11.68 -4.56
C TRP A 65 -12.69 12.57 -3.45
N HIS A 66 -13.02 13.87 -3.39
CA HIS A 66 -12.57 14.73 -2.28
C HIS A 66 -13.12 14.26 -0.93
N LYS A 67 -14.33 13.67 -0.92
CA LYS A 67 -14.93 13.08 0.29
C LYS A 67 -14.30 11.77 0.72
N ALA A 68 -13.46 11.16 -0.13
CA ALA A 68 -12.71 9.95 0.18
C ALA A 68 -11.31 10.26 0.76
N LEU A 69 -10.93 11.54 0.92
CA LEU A 69 -9.61 11.92 1.41
C LEU A 69 -9.33 11.44 2.83
N ASP A 70 -10.32 11.47 3.74
CA ASP A 70 -10.16 10.94 5.09
C ASP A 70 -9.82 9.44 5.07
N PHE A 71 -10.50 8.67 4.21
CA PHE A 71 -10.24 7.24 4.05
C PHE A 71 -8.90 6.94 3.36
N ALA A 72 -8.52 7.76 2.36
CA ALA A 72 -7.22 7.66 1.69
C ALA A 72 -6.07 7.97 2.65
N ALA A 73 -6.21 9.02 3.48
CA ALA A 73 -5.25 9.40 4.50
C ALA A 73 -5.14 8.34 5.60
N ALA A 74 -6.27 7.81 6.08
CA ALA A 74 -6.28 6.72 7.05
C ALA A 74 -5.50 5.49 6.55
N LEU A 75 -5.71 5.09 5.30
CA LEU A 75 -4.96 3.97 4.72
C LEU A 75 -3.45 4.26 4.58
N GLU A 76 -3.07 5.49 4.24
CA GLU A 76 -1.65 5.86 4.14
C GLU A 76 -0.98 5.97 5.52
N MET A 77 -1.73 6.34 6.57
CA MET A 77 -1.27 6.24 7.96
C MET A 77 -1.01 4.78 8.34
N ILE A 78 -1.91 3.85 7.95
CA ILE A 78 -1.72 2.41 8.11
C ILE A 78 -0.45 1.93 7.41
N HIS A 79 -0.30 2.29 6.13
CA HIS A 79 0.89 1.93 5.38
C HIS A 79 2.17 2.51 5.99
N THR A 80 2.12 3.74 6.51
CA THR A 80 3.30 4.39 7.08
C THR A 80 3.69 3.75 8.40
N TYR A 81 2.75 3.40 9.29
CA TYR A 81 3.13 2.71 10.53
C TYR A 81 3.81 1.38 10.23
N SER A 82 3.29 0.64 9.23
CA SER A 82 3.83 -0.69 8.93
C SER A 82 5.30 -0.59 8.54
N LEU A 83 5.66 0.44 7.76
CA LEU A 83 7.06 0.70 7.41
C LEU A 83 7.91 1.11 8.62
N ILE A 84 7.38 1.96 9.52
CA ILE A 84 8.11 2.34 10.74
C ILE A 84 8.46 1.12 11.58
N HIS A 85 7.51 0.19 11.74
CA HIS A 85 7.72 -1.02 12.52
C HIS A 85 8.58 -2.05 11.80
N ASP A 86 8.39 -2.28 10.49
CA ASP A 86 9.26 -3.14 9.69
C ASP A 86 10.73 -2.71 9.77
N ASP A 87 10.99 -1.40 9.82
CA ASP A 87 12.35 -0.85 9.90
C ASP A 87 13.03 -1.05 11.26
N LEU A 88 12.36 -1.56 12.30
CA LEU A 88 12.93 -1.70 13.65
C LEU A 88 14.05 -2.77 13.72
N PRO A 89 14.97 -2.69 14.70
CA PRO A 89 16.05 -3.68 14.84
C PRO A 89 15.61 -5.12 15.06
N CYS A 90 14.41 -5.34 15.61
CA CYS A 90 13.85 -6.68 15.81
C CYS A 90 13.06 -7.22 14.60
N MET A 91 13.00 -6.45 13.51
CA MET A 91 12.35 -6.77 12.24
C MET A 91 13.42 -6.73 11.13
N ASP A 92 13.30 -5.86 10.13
CA ASP A 92 14.25 -5.80 9.01
C ASP A 92 15.57 -5.08 9.37
N ASN A 93 15.58 -4.32 10.48
CA ASN A 93 16.73 -3.54 10.96
C ASN A 93 17.32 -2.60 9.88
N ASP A 94 16.46 -2.02 9.05
CA ASP A 94 16.85 -1.13 7.97
C ASP A 94 17.29 0.26 8.50
N ASP A 95 18.43 0.75 8.02
CA ASP A 95 18.95 2.08 8.38
C ASP A 95 18.33 3.21 7.54
N TYR A 96 17.85 2.90 6.33
CA TYR A 96 17.34 3.87 5.36
C TYR A 96 15.97 3.50 4.75
N ARG A 97 15.10 4.50 4.62
CA ARG A 97 13.78 4.40 3.96
C ARG A 97 13.54 5.66 3.14
N ARG A 98 13.18 5.50 1.87
CA ARG A 98 12.89 6.62 0.94
C ARG A 98 14.03 7.66 0.88
N GLY A 99 15.28 7.20 0.93
CA GLY A 99 16.48 8.06 0.87
C GLY A 99 16.75 8.85 2.16
N ARG A 100 16.07 8.55 3.27
CA ARG A 100 16.28 9.17 4.59
C ARG A 100 16.56 8.11 5.63
N LEU A 101 17.15 8.49 6.77
CA LEU A 101 17.29 7.59 7.91
C LEU A 101 15.92 7.09 8.38
N THR A 102 15.83 5.83 8.77
CA THR A 102 14.60 5.25 9.34
C THR A 102 14.23 5.91 10.66
N ASN A 103 12.97 5.79 11.04
CA ASN A 103 12.42 6.51 12.19
C ASN A 103 13.21 6.22 13.48
N HIS A 104 13.52 4.95 13.72
CA HIS A 104 14.25 4.52 14.92
C HIS A 104 15.70 5.04 14.95
N LYS A 105 16.32 5.31 13.79
CA LYS A 105 17.65 5.92 13.71
C LYS A 105 17.65 7.40 14.06
N VAL A 106 16.53 8.09 13.85
CA VAL A 106 16.39 9.53 14.15
C VAL A 106 15.88 9.75 15.58
N PHE A 107 14.85 9.01 15.99
CA PHE A 107 14.11 9.26 17.24
C PHE A 107 14.34 8.19 18.32
N GLY A 108 15.04 7.10 17.99
CA GLY A 108 15.19 5.93 18.86
C GLY A 108 14.03 4.94 18.75
N GLU A 109 14.28 3.69 19.18
CA GLU A 109 13.33 2.57 19.05
C GLU A 109 12.00 2.84 19.75
N ALA A 110 12.03 3.33 21.00
CA ALA A 110 10.81 3.58 21.77
C ALA A 110 9.89 4.61 21.09
N GLN A 111 10.46 5.65 20.48
CA GLN A 111 9.67 6.65 19.75
C GLN A 111 9.16 6.11 18.43
N ALA A 112 9.96 5.29 17.72
CA ALA A 112 9.50 4.63 16.50
C ALA A 112 8.32 3.68 16.75
N VAL A 113 8.37 2.88 17.82
CA VAL A 113 7.25 2.02 18.24
C VAL A 113 6.00 2.87 18.47
N LEU A 114 6.09 3.91 19.31
CA LEU A 114 4.96 4.78 19.64
C LEU A 114 4.45 5.59 18.43
N ALA A 115 5.32 6.01 17.52
CA ALA A 115 4.92 6.68 16.29
C ALA A 115 4.12 5.75 15.38
N GLY A 116 4.52 4.48 15.29
CA GLY A 116 3.74 3.47 14.58
C GLY A 116 2.38 3.22 15.23
N ASP A 117 2.33 3.00 16.54
CA ASP A 117 1.08 2.79 17.29
C ASP A 117 0.13 4.00 17.18
N GLY A 118 0.71 5.20 17.23
CA GLY A 118 0.01 6.47 17.05
C GLY A 118 -0.62 6.58 15.66
N LEU A 119 0.13 6.27 14.60
CA LEU A 119 -0.38 6.30 13.22
C LEU A 119 -1.45 5.24 12.96
N LEU A 120 -1.25 4.01 13.45
CA LEU A 120 -2.25 2.94 13.37
C LEU A 120 -3.56 3.38 14.01
N THR A 121 -3.51 3.93 15.22
CA THR A 121 -4.71 4.37 15.95
C THR A 121 -5.35 5.60 15.31
N ALA A 122 -4.54 6.55 14.86
CA ALA A 122 -5.01 7.77 14.20
C ALA A 122 -5.68 7.46 12.85
N ALA A 123 -5.27 6.41 12.14
CA ALA A 123 -5.95 5.97 10.93
C ALA A 123 -7.45 5.68 11.17
N PHE A 124 -7.76 4.93 12.23
CA PHE A 124 -9.15 4.63 12.59
C PHE A 124 -9.90 5.87 13.07
N SER A 125 -9.26 6.75 13.84
CA SER A 125 -9.86 8.03 14.23
C SER A 125 -10.17 8.91 13.02
N THR A 126 -9.28 8.94 12.03
CA THR A 126 -9.43 9.72 10.79
C THR A 126 -10.59 9.17 9.97
N ALA A 127 -10.63 7.85 9.74
CA ALA A 127 -11.73 7.21 9.03
C ALA A 127 -13.08 7.37 9.76
N ALA A 128 -13.10 7.28 11.08
CA ALA A 128 -14.31 7.45 11.89
C ALA A 128 -14.83 8.90 11.90
N GLY A 129 -13.95 9.89 11.68
CA GLY A 129 -14.28 11.31 11.62
C GLY A 129 -14.69 11.82 10.24
N ALA A 130 -14.70 10.96 9.21
CA ALA A 130 -15.03 11.35 7.84
C ALA A 130 -16.48 11.86 7.72
N ASP A 131 -16.72 12.83 6.84
CA ASP A 131 -18.07 13.30 6.47
C ASP A 131 -18.76 12.29 5.53
N ALA A 132 -19.16 11.15 6.10
CA ALA A 132 -19.80 10.05 5.39
C ALA A 132 -20.94 9.44 6.24
N LEU A 133 -21.75 8.60 5.61
CA LEU A 133 -22.83 7.90 6.32
C LEU A 133 -22.23 6.92 7.34
N PRO A 134 -22.86 6.75 8.52
CA PRO A 134 -22.38 5.82 9.56
C PRO A 134 -22.13 4.40 9.06
N GLU A 135 -22.97 3.88 8.16
CA GLU A 135 -22.79 2.55 7.56
C GLU A 135 -21.56 2.48 6.64
N THR A 136 -21.23 3.57 5.92
CA THR A 136 -20.01 3.66 5.11
C THR A 136 -18.78 3.69 6.02
N ILE A 137 -18.81 4.50 7.08
CA ILE A 137 -17.73 4.58 8.06
C ILE A 137 -17.49 3.21 8.72
N ALA A 138 -18.56 2.54 9.17
CA ALA A 138 -18.45 1.22 9.77
C ALA A 138 -17.87 0.18 8.80
N ALA A 139 -18.28 0.19 7.54
CA ALA A 139 -17.74 -0.70 6.51
C ALA A 139 -16.25 -0.42 6.25
N VAL A 140 -15.86 0.85 6.11
CA VAL A 140 -14.46 1.26 5.89
C VAL A 140 -13.58 0.86 7.08
N VAL A 141 -14.01 1.18 8.31
CA VAL A 141 -13.28 0.80 9.53
C VAL A 141 -13.12 -0.71 9.63
N LYS A 142 -14.17 -1.48 9.32
CA LYS A 142 -14.09 -2.95 9.30
C LYS A 142 -13.09 -3.45 8.26
N THR A 143 -13.13 -2.90 7.04
CA THR A 143 -12.17 -3.26 5.97
C THR A 143 -10.74 -2.93 6.37
N LEU A 144 -10.49 -1.74 6.93
CA LEU A 144 -9.16 -1.36 7.43
C LEU A 144 -8.67 -2.32 8.52
N ALA A 145 -9.52 -2.67 9.49
CA ALA A 145 -9.16 -3.58 10.58
C ALA A 145 -8.84 -5.00 10.07
N ASP A 146 -9.63 -5.52 9.12
CA ASP A 146 -9.41 -6.85 8.55
C ASP A 146 -8.13 -6.89 7.70
N CYS A 147 -7.93 -5.89 6.86
CA CYS A 147 -6.80 -5.83 5.93
C CYS A 147 -5.47 -5.45 6.60
N ALA A 148 -5.48 -4.63 7.66
CA ALA A 148 -4.27 -4.27 8.39
C ALA A 148 -3.93 -5.27 9.51
N GLY A 149 -4.94 -5.93 10.07
CA GLY A 149 -4.80 -6.78 11.25
C GLY A 149 -4.26 -8.19 11.00
N PRO A 150 -4.51 -9.14 11.93
CA PRO A 150 -3.90 -10.47 11.91
C PRO A 150 -4.38 -11.36 10.75
N LEU A 151 -5.52 -11.06 10.14
CA LEU A 151 -6.01 -11.76 8.94
C LEU A 151 -5.48 -11.14 7.65
N GLY A 152 -4.82 -9.97 7.72
CA GLY A 152 -4.24 -9.25 6.61
C GLY A 152 -2.75 -8.98 6.83
N MET A 153 -2.35 -7.73 6.71
CA MET A 153 -0.95 -7.29 6.67
C MET A 153 -0.11 -7.80 7.84
N VAL A 154 -0.57 -7.67 9.09
CA VAL A 154 0.20 -8.15 10.26
C VAL A 154 0.40 -9.66 10.22
N GLY A 155 -0.64 -10.42 9.84
CA GLY A 155 -0.50 -11.87 9.65
C GLY A 155 0.49 -12.22 8.53
N GLY A 156 0.46 -11.46 7.44
CA GLY A 156 1.43 -11.59 6.35
C GLY A 156 2.86 -11.28 6.78
N GLN A 157 3.07 -10.28 7.64
CA GLN A 157 4.39 -9.95 8.18
C GLN A 157 4.94 -11.08 9.04
N VAL A 158 4.12 -11.69 9.89
CA VAL A 158 4.52 -12.85 10.70
C VAL A 158 4.93 -14.02 9.79
N LEU A 159 4.13 -14.32 8.76
CA LEU A 159 4.44 -15.39 7.80
C LEU A 159 5.74 -15.11 7.02
N ASP A 160 6.04 -13.85 6.68
CA ASP A 160 7.29 -13.49 6.00
C ASP A 160 8.51 -13.76 6.90
N MET A 161 8.45 -13.33 8.17
CA MET A 161 9.53 -13.57 9.14
C MET A 161 9.75 -15.06 9.43
N GLU A 162 8.67 -15.83 9.58
CA GLU A 162 8.76 -17.29 9.74
C GLU A 162 9.27 -17.97 8.47
N GLY A 163 8.90 -17.42 7.31
CA GLY A 163 9.32 -17.85 5.98
C GLY A 163 10.82 -17.69 5.74
N GLU A 164 11.47 -16.67 6.31
CA GLU A 164 12.93 -16.49 6.20
C GLU A 164 13.75 -17.63 6.83
N GLN A 165 13.15 -18.37 7.77
CA GLN A 165 13.78 -19.49 8.45
C GLN A 165 13.51 -20.85 7.76
N THR A 166 12.70 -20.87 6.70
CA THR A 166 12.22 -22.11 6.07
C THR A 166 12.23 -22.01 4.53
N GLN A 167 12.18 -23.14 3.83
CA GLN A 167 11.89 -23.10 2.39
C GLN A 167 10.38 -23.11 2.18
N LEU A 168 9.87 -22.04 1.58
CA LEU A 168 8.46 -21.90 1.26
C LEU A 168 8.13 -22.65 -0.04
N ASP A 169 6.96 -23.25 -0.09
CA ASP A 169 6.38 -23.65 -1.36
C ASP A 169 5.65 -22.46 -2.01
N ALA A 170 5.15 -22.69 -3.22
CA ALA A 170 4.38 -21.70 -3.97
C ALA A 170 3.18 -21.14 -3.20
N GLN A 171 2.50 -21.99 -2.43
CA GLN A 171 1.28 -21.59 -1.72
C GLN A 171 1.64 -20.71 -0.52
N GLY A 172 2.68 -21.07 0.23
CA GLY A 172 3.21 -20.26 1.33
C GLY A 172 3.66 -18.87 0.86
N LEU A 173 4.38 -18.79 -0.26
CA LEU A 173 4.80 -17.51 -0.84
C LEU A 173 3.58 -16.66 -1.25
N LEU A 174 2.59 -17.27 -1.91
CA LEU A 174 1.35 -16.58 -2.27
C LEU A 174 0.58 -16.08 -1.05
N ASP A 175 0.54 -16.85 0.04
CA ASP A 175 -0.15 -16.46 1.26
C ASP A 175 0.52 -15.28 1.97
N ILE A 176 1.86 -15.22 1.97
CA ILE A 176 2.61 -14.04 2.44
C ILE A 176 2.23 -12.82 1.60
N HIS A 177 2.37 -12.89 0.28
CA HIS A 177 2.17 -11.72 -0.58
C HIS A 177 0.73 -11.22 -0.59
N ARG A 178 -0.26 -12.12 -0.59
CA ARG A 178 -1.68 -11.76 -0.48
C ARG A 178 -1.97 -10.98 0.79
N ARG A 179 -1.30 -11.33 1.90
CA ARG A 179 -1.53 -10.73 3.21
C ARG A 179 -0.68 -9.48 3.44
N LYS A 180 0.66 -9.61 3.39
CA LYS A 180 1.62 -8.53 3.70
C LYS A 180 1.44 -7.34 2.77
N THR A 181 1.34 -7.58 1.46
CA THR A 181 1.26 -6.51 0.45
C THR A 181 -0.16 -6.35 -0.10
N GLY A 182 -0.78 -7.45 -0.51
CA GLY A 182 -2.06 -7.46 -1.21
C GLY A 182 -3.23 -6.91 -0.38
N ALA A 183 -3.29 -7.20 0.91
CA ALA A 183 -4.42 -6.82 1.75
C ALA A 183 -4.65 -5.31 1.78
N LEU A 184 -3.58 -4.50 1.84
CA LEU A 184 -3.72 -3.04 1.80
C LEU A 184 -4.05 -2.49 0.42
N ILE A 185 -3.71 -3.20 -0.67
CA ILE A 185 -4.14 -2.83 -2.03
C ILE A 185 -5.63 -3.13 -2.20
N VAL A 186 -6.10 -4.27 -1.66
CA VAL A 186 -7.52 -4.61 -1.58
C VAL A 186 -8.28 -3.56 -0.78
N ALA A 187 -7.75 -3.17 0.38
CA ALA A 187 -8.32 -2.06 1.16
C ALA A 187 -8.39 -0.80 0.29
N ALA A 188 -7.31 -0.39 -0.37
CA ALA A 188 -7.29 0.82 -1.20
C ALA A 188 -8.42 0.86 -2.24
N CYS A 189 -8.58 -0.22 -3.01
CA CYS A 189 -9.58 -0.27 -4.07
C CYS A 189 -11.01 -0.32 -3.50
N THR A 190 -11.24 -1.13 -2.47
CA THR A 190 -12.56 -1.30 -1.87
C THR A 190 -13.03 -0.08 -1.08
N LEU A 191 -12.12 0.63 -0.40
CA LEU A 191 -12.43 1.88 0.31
C LEU A 191 -13.00 2.94 -0.64
N GLY A 192 -12.43 3.06 -1.84
CA GLY A 192 -12.96 3.98 -2.86
C GLY A 192 -14.40 3.63 -3.27
N VAL A 193 -14.67 2.35 -3.53
CA VAL A 193 -16.03 1.88 -3.85
C VAL A 193 -16.99 2.15 -2.70
N LEU A 194 -16.59 1.87 -1.45
CA LEU A 194 -17.41 2.11 -0.25
C LEU A 194 -17.70 3.60 -0.05
N ALA A 195 -16.71 4.47 -0.27
CA ALA A 195 -16.85 5.92 -0.16
C ALA A 195 -17.91 6.46 -1.13
N ALA A 196 -17.94 5.93 -2.36
CA ALA A 196 -18.93 6.27 -3.37
C ALA A 196 -20.26 5.52 -3.21
N ARG A 197 -20.37 4.59 -2.26
CA ARG A 197 -21.51 3.68 -2.10
C ARG A 197 -21.81 2.89 -3.37
N GLY A 198 -20.74 2.45 -4.04
CA GLY A 198 -20.81 1.63 -5.24
C GLY A 198 -21.55 0.32 -5.00
N THR A 199 -21.96 -0.31 -6.11
CA THR A 199 -22.70 -1.57 -6.10
C THR A 199 -21.84 -2.74 -5.62
N GLN A 200 -22.48 -3.84 -5.20
CA GLN A 200 -21.77 -5.07 -4.84
C GLN A 200 -20.90 -5.59 -6.01
N ALA A 201 -21.39 -5.48 -7.25
CA ALA A 201 -20.63 -5.88 -8.44
C ALA A 201 -19.35 -5.05 -8.61
N GLN A 202 -19.42 -3.73 -8.37
CA GLN A 202 -18.22 -2.87 -8.38
C GLN A 202 -17.26 -3.21 -7.24
N LEU A 203 -17.77 -3.55 -6.06
CA LEU A 203 -16.94 -3.96 -4.92
C LEU A 203 -16.19 -5.27 -5.22
N ASP A 204 -16.86 -6.24 -5.82
CA ASP A 204 -16.26 -7.52 -6.19
C ASP A 204 -15.24 -7.36 -7.34
N ALA A 205 -15.55 -6.51 -8.32
CA ALA A 205 -14.62 -6.15 -9.38
C ALA A 205 -13.37 -5.42 -8.84
N ALA A 206 -13.53 -4.49 -7.88
CA ALA A 206 -12.42 -3.80 -7.24
C ALA A 206 -11.51 -4.76 -6.44
N ARG A 207 -12.09 -5.79 -5.79
CA ARG A 207 -11.31 -6.85 -5.13
C ARG A 207 -10.50 -7.67 -6.12
N GLN A 208 -11.15 -8.15 -7.19
CA GLN A 208 -10.48 -8.94 -8.24
C GLN A 208 -9.35 -8.13 -8.90
N TYR A 209 -9.59 -6.86 -9.17
CA TYR A 209 -8.56 -5.94 -9.65
C TYR A 209 -7.37 -5.85 -8.68
N ALA A 210 -7.65 -5.61 -7.41
CA ALA A 210 -6.62 -5.41 -6.38
C ALA A 210 -5.78 -6.67 -6.14
N GLU A 211 -6.40 -7.85 -6.10
CA GLU A 211 -5.72 -9.13 -5.92
C GLU A 211 -4.77 -9.42 -7.08
N ALA A 212 -5.24 -9.25 -8.32
CA ALA A 212 -4.44 -9.44 -9.51
C ALA A 212 -3.31 -8.41 -9.62
N LEU A 213 -3.61 -7.13 -9.37
CA LEU A 213 -2.61 -6.06 -9.40
C LEU A 213 -1.54 -6.26 -8.33
N GLY A 214 -1.93 -6.63 -7.11
CA GLY A 214 -1.01 -6.84 -5.99
C GLY A 214 -0.03 -8.00 -6.26
N LEU A 215 -0.53 -9.10 -6.84
CA LEU A 215 0.30 -10.22 -7.22
C LEU A 215 1.24 -9.88 -8.40
N ALA A 216 0.72 -9.20 -9.43
CA ALA A 216 1.53 -8.71 -10.55
C ALA A 216 2.66 -7.78 -10.08
N PHE A 217 2.36 -6.87 -9.17
CA PHE A 217 3.33 -5.95 -8.59
C PHE A 217 4.47 -6.69 -7.90
N GLN A 218 4.15 -7.70 -7.09
CA GLN A 218 5.15 -8.49 -6.37
C GLN A 218 6.01 -9.35 -7.29
N ILE A 219 5.40 -10.05 -8.26
CA ILE A 219 6.16 -10.83 -9.26
C ILE A 219 7.16 -9.91 -9.97
N LYS A 220 6.73 -8.69 -10.32
CA LYS A 220 7.60 -7.70 -10.96
C LYS A 220 8.72 -7.22 -10.03
N ASP A 221 8.47 -7.01 -8.74
CA ASP A 221 9.53 -6.67 -7.77
C ASP A 221 10.54 -7.80 -7.65
N ASP A 222 10.10 -9.05 -7.48
CA ASP A 222 11.01 -10.21 -7.42
C ASP A 222 11.86 -10.34 -8.69
N MET A 223 11.27 -10.09 -9.87
CA MET A 223 12.01 -10.07 -11.14
C MET A 223 13.03 -8.92 -11.19
N LEU A 224 12.69 -7.75 -10.69
CA LEU A 224 13.59 -6.60 -10.64
C LEU A 224 14.72 -6.82 -9.63
N ASP A 225 14.46 -7.46 -8.49
CA ASP A 225 15.48 -7.77 -7.49
C ASP A 225 16.51 -8.78 -8.01
N GLU A 226 16.10 -9.73 -8.87
CA GLU A 226 17.03 -10.68 -9.52
C GLU A 226 17.81 -10.04 -10.67
N THR A 227 17.17 -9.19 -11.49
CA THR A 227 17.77 -8.63 -12.72
C THR A 227 18.39 -7.24 -12.55
N GLY A 228 18.15 -6.61 -11.41
CA GLY A 228 18.40 -5.20 -11.16
C GLY A 228 19.87 -4.87 -10.87
N ASP A 229 20.25 -3.68 -11.32
CA ASP A 229 21.50 -3.02 -10.92
C ASP A 229 21.27 -2.34 -9.55
N ALA A 230 22.11 -2.64 -8.56
CA ALA A 230 21.99 -2.17 -7.17
C ALA A 230 21.76 -0.65 -7.04
N ALA A 231 22.25 0.13 -8.01
CA ALA A 231 22.10 1.57 -8.04
C ALA A 231 20.68 2.08 -8.39
N LYS A 232 19.83 1.28 -9.06
CA LYS A 232 18.50 1.72 -9.54
C LYS A 232 17.36 1.44 -8.56
N LEU A 233 17.48 0.39 -7.73
CA LEU A 233 16.40 -0.04 -6.82
C LEU A 233 16.41 0.68 -5.46
N GLY A 234 17.46 1.43 -5.14
CA GLY A 234 17.55 2.21 -3.90
C GLY A 234 17.61 1.36 -2.62
N LYS A 235 17.87 0.04 -2.75
CA LYS A 235 18.14 -0.93 -1.70
C LYS A 235 19.39 -1.74 -2.05
N ALA A 236 20.05 -2.34 -1.06
CA ALA A 236 21.19 -3.22 -1.30
C ALA A 236 20.74 -4.46 -2.08
N VAL A 237 21.19 -4.59 -3.33
CA VAL A 237 20.97 -5.81 -4.14
C VAL A 237 21.93 -6.88 -3.63
N HIS A 238 21.36 -8.04 -3.29
CA HIS A 238 21.99 -9.26 -2.75
C HIS A 238 22.34 -9.26 -1.25
N MET A 239 21.33 -9.23 -0.36
CA MET A 239 21.53 -9.73 1.02
C MET A 239 21.05 -11.17 1.24
N ASP A 240 20.08 -11.70 0.48
CA ASP A 240 19.47 -12.99 0.84
C ASP A 240 19.62 -14.07 -0.23
N GLY A 241 20.73 -14.81 -0.18
CA GLY A 241 20.90 -16.06 -0.95
C GLY A 241 19.97 -17.21 -0.53
N ASN A 242 19.02 -16.98 0.39
CA ASN A 242 18.12 -18.00 0.95
C ASN A 242 16.62 -17.62 0.91
N LYS A 243 16.23 -16.42 0.48
CA LYS A 243 14.81 -16.02 0.48
C LYS A 243 14.08 -16.65 -0.71
N THR A 244 12.94 -17.30 -0.45
CA THR A 244 12.11 -17.87 -1.51
C THR A 244 11.34 -16.75 -2.20
N THR A 245 11.59 -16.54 -3.49
CA THR A 245 10.89 -15.59 -4.37
C THR A 245 10.21 -16.32 -5.52
N PHE A 246 9.30 -15.66 -6.26
CA PHE A 246 8.70 -16.25 -7.45
C PHE A 246 9.76 -16.68 -8.48
N VAL A 247 10.82 -15.88 -8.62
CA VAL A 247 11.91 -16.15 -9.55
C VAL A 247 12.69 -17.39 -9.15
N THR A 248 12.97 -17.58 -7.85
CA THR A 248 13.65 -18.80 -7.38
C THR A 248 12.80 -20.06 -7.54
N LEU A 249 11.47 -19.95 -7.44
CA LEU A 249 10.55 -21.09 -7.56
C LEU A 249 10.27 -21.49 -9.02
N TYR A 250 10.12 -20.50 -9.90
CA TYR A 250 9.59 -20.72 -11.25
C TYR A 250 10.56 -20.33 -12.38
N GLY A 251 11.58 -19.54 -12.08
CA GLY A 251 12.46 -18.93 -13.07
C GLY A 251 11.84 -17.68 -13.73
N LEU A 252 12.70 -16.84 -14.28
CA LEU A 252 12.33 -15.55 -14.89
C LEU A 252 11.30 -15.68 -16.02
N GLU A 253 11.45 -16.68 -16.90
CA GLU A 253 10.57 -16.87 -18.05
C GLU A 253 9.12 -17.19 -17.62
N ALA A 254 8.95 -18.07 -16.63
CA ALA A 254 7.63 -18.39 -16.09
C ALA A 254 7.01 -17.19 -15.34
N CYS A 255 7.84 -16.41 -14.61
CA CYS A 255 7.39 -15.20 -13.93
C CYS A 255 6.84 -14.15 -14.90
N GLU A 256 7.45 -13.96 -16.07
CA GLU A 256 6.92 -13.08 -17.11
C GLU A 256 5.54 -13.56 -17.59
N GLY A 257 5.36 -14.87 -17.77
CA GLY A 257 4.07 -15.47 -18.10
C GLY A 257 3.00 -15.22 -17.03
N TYR A 258 3.34 -15.38 -15.75
CA TYR A 258 2.43 -15.11 -14.63
C TYR A 258 2.10 -13.61 -14.52
N LEU A 259 3.09 -12.74 -14.68
CA LEU A 259 2.91 -11.28 -14.69
C LEU A 259 1.90 -10.87 -15.77
N GLN A 260 2.02 -11.41 -16.99
CA GLN A 260 1.07 -11.12 -18.08
C GLN A 260 -0.34 -11.63 -17.77
N GLN A 261 -0.48 -12.82 -17.17
CA GLN A 261 -1.77 -13.37 -16.77
C GLN A 261 -2.47 -12.51 -15.70
N GLU A 262 -1.74 -12.11 -14.65
CA GLU A 262 -2.29 -11.28 -13.58
C GLU A 262 -2.65 -9.88 -14.08
N ASN A 263 -1.83 -9.29 -14.96
CA ASN A 263 -2.20 -8.03 -15.62
C ASN A 263 -3.47 -8.14 -16.45
N ALA A 264 -3.64 -9.23 -17.20
CA ALA A 264 -4.86 -9.47 -17.98
C ALA A 264 -6.09 -9.59 -17.06
N LYS A 265 -5.96 -10.30 -15.93
CA LYS A 265 -7.04 -10.40 -14.92
C LYS A 265 -7.39 -9.05 -14.33
N ALA A 266 -6.39 -8.23 -13.97
CA ALA A 266 -6.62 -6.89 -13.45
C ALA A 266 -7.37 -6.02 -14.49
N LEU A 267 -6.94 -6.02 -15.76
CA LEU A 267 -7.60 -5.26 -16.82
C LEU A 267 -9.03 -5.74 -17.11
N ALA A 268 -9.27 -7.05 -17.06
CA ALA A 268 -10.61 -7.63 -17.22
C ALA A 268 -11.54 -7.22 -16.07
N ALA A 269 -11.07 -7.21 -14.82
CA ALA A 269 -11.86 -6.76 -13.67
C ALA A 269 -12.30 -5.28 -13.81
N LEU A 270 -11.50 -4.45 -14.50
CA LEU A 270 -11.88 -3.07 -14.78
C LEU A 270 -13.07 -2.94 -15.74
N GLU A 271 -13.48 -3.98 -16.48
CA GLU A 271 -14.64 -3.95 -17.39
C GLU A 271 -15.96 -3.58 -16.71
N ALA A 272 -16.04 -3.74 -15.38
CA ALA A 272 -17.17 -3.29 -14.57
C ALA A 272 -17.29 -1.76 -14.43
N PHE A 273 -16.33 -0.98 -14.94
CA PHE A 273 -16.28 0.48 -14.80
C PHE A 273 -16.18 1.16 -16.18
N GLU A 274 -17.00 2.18 -16.43
CA GLU A 274 -17.05 2.86 -17.73
C GLU A 274 -15.79 3.70 -18.01
N ASP A 275 -15.39 4.57 -17.08
CA ASP A 275 -14.28 5.52 -17.27
C ASP A 275 -12.93 5.03 -16.68
N ARG A 276 -12.60 3.78 -16.98
CA ARG A 276 -11.44 3.04 -16.43
C ARG A 276 -10.08 3.35 -17.05
N ALA A 277 -9.97 4.41 -17.83
CA ALA A 277 -8.75 4.71 -18.61
C ALA A 277 -7.53 4.94 -17.71
N PHE A 278 -7.71 5.65 -16.59
CA PHE A 278 -6.63 5.91 -15.64
C PHE A 278 -6.10 4.61 -15.01
N LEU A 279 -6.96 3.75 -14.47
CA LEU A 279 -6.52 2.48 -13.86
C LEU A 279 -5.93 1.52 -14.90
N THR A 280 -6.44 1.54 -16.14
CA THR A 280 -5.85 0.76 -17.24
C THR A 280 -4.39 1.17 -17.50
N GLU A 281 -4.13 2.48 -17.54
CA GLU A 281 -2.78 3.01 -17.72
C GLU A 281 -1.90 2.75 -16.48
N LEU A 282 -2.44 2.93 -15.27
CA LEU A 282 -1.74 2.63 -14.03
C LEU A 282 -1.27 1.17 -13.98
N THR A 283 -2.16 0.22 -14.29
CA THR A 283 -1.85 -1.22 -14.31
C THR A 283 -0.73 -1.52 -15.31
N LYS A 284 -0.80 -0.98 -16.52
CA LYS A 284 0.25 -1.17 -17.53
C LYS A 284 1.60 -0.63 -17.07
N ARG A 285 1.62 0.57 -16.46
CA ARG A 285 2.87 1.17 -15.95
C ARG A 285 3.48 0.41 -14.79
N LEU A 286 2.65 -0.12 -13.88
CA LEU A 286 3.14 -0.92 -12.76
C LEU A 286 3.72 -2.26 -13.24
N ALA A 287 3.19 -2.83 -14.32
CA ALA A 287 3.75 -4.03 -14.95
C ALA A 287 5.08 -3.77 -15.66
N SER A 288 5.21 -2.64 -16.35
CA SER A 288 6.36 -2.29 -17.18
C SER A 288 7.41 -1.44 -16.46
N ARG A 289 7.37 -1.36 -15.12
CA ARG A 289 8.27 -0.50 -14.36
C ARG A 289 9.70 -1.03 -14.35
N ASP A 290 10.64 -0.10 -14.25
CA ASP A 290 12.07 -0.39 -14.15
C ASP A 290 12.63 -0.13 -12.72
N HIS A 291 11.78 0.31 -11.79
CA HIS A 291 12.06 0.68 -10.38
C HIS A 291 10.77 0.85 -9.52
#